data_AF-A0A1Q7IC88-F1
#
_entry.id   AF-A0A1Q7IC88-F1
#
_cell.length_a   1.000
_cell.length_b   1.000
_cell.length_c   1.000
_cell.angle_alpha   90.00
_cell.angle_beta   90.00
_cell.angle_gamma   90.00
#
_symmetry.space_group_name_H-M   'P 1'
#
loop_
_entity.id
_entity.type
_entity.pdbx_description
1 polymer ?
#
loop_
_entity_poly.entity_id
_entity_poly.type
_entity_poly.pdbx_seq_one_letter_code
_entity_poly.pdbx_strand_id
1 'polypeptide(L)'
;MAVKSVWQYYAPSREILVLLEVFRRMVNESIRIGIANNVSSLRKLSLLSYNRLAQYDSPSYYKLCAISRAVGILAARKKSVRRGYAVKTPYHATASRRRTDN
;
A
#
# COMPACT_ATOMS: atom_id res chain seq x y z
N MET A 1 14.10 -19.22 11.13
CA MET A 1 14.22 -19.57 9.69
C MET A 1 14.73 -18.34 8.96
N ALA A 2 15.92 -18.42 8.35
CA ALA A 2 16.48 -17.35 7.52
C ALA A 2 16.10 -17.61 6.06
N VAL A 3 15.45 -16.64 5.41
CA VAL A 3 15.04 -16.75 4.00
C VAL A 3 16.09 -16.06 3.14
N LYS A 4 16.78 -16.82 2.28
CA LYS A 4 17.74 -16.26 1.31
C LYS A 4 16.96 -15.70 0.11
N SER A 5 16.96 -14.39 -0.06
CA SER A 5 16.36 -13.74 -1.23
C SER A 5 17.26 -13.95 -2.46
N VAL A 6 16.69 -14.46 -3.54
CA VAL A 6 17.37 -14.66 -4.83
C VAL A 6 16.87 -13.60 -5.81
N TRP A 7 17.79 -12.99 -6.55
CA TRP A 7 17.44 -12.13 -7.68
C TRP A 7 17.08 -13.00 -8.88
N GLN A 8 15.83 -12.89 -9.33
CA GLN A 8 15.38 -13.50 -10.59
C GLN A 8 15.20 -12.40 -11.64
N TYR A 9 15.79 -12.64 -12.82
CA TYR A 9 15.61 -11.77 -13.97
C TYR A 9 14.24 -12.07 -14.60
N TYR A 10 13.22 -11.33 -14.20
CA TYR A 10 11.86 -11.44 -14.71
C TYR A 10 11.46 -10.13 -15.37
N ALA A 11 11.13 -10.18 -16.67
CA ALA A 11 10.52 -9.06 -17.39
C ALA A 11 8.99 -9.19 -17.27
N PRO A 12 8.32 -8.36 -16.46
CA PRO A 12 6.87 -8.47 -16.26
C PRO A 12 6.11 -8.09 -17.53
N SER A 13 5.05 -8.84 -17.82
CA SER A 13 4.10 -8.48 -18.86
C SER A 13 3.35 -7.19 -18.49
N ARG A 14 2.79 -6.51 -19.51
CA ARG A 14 2.02 -5.27 -19.31
C ARG A 14 0.84 -5.46 -18.36
N GLU A 15 0.18 -6.60 -18.41
CA GLU A 15 -0.97 -6.93 -17.54
C GLU A 15 -0.56 -6.98 -16.06
N ILE A 16 0.59 -7.57 -15.75
CA ILE A 16 1.12 -7.64 -14.38
C ILE A 16 1.48 -6.25 -13.88
N LEU A 17 2.09 -5.41 -14.73
CA LEU A 17 2.39 -4.02 -14.39
C LEU A 17 1.12 -3.24 -14.04
N VAL A 18 0.05 -3.40 -14.82
CA VAL A 18 -1.26 -2.78 -14.55
C VAL A 18 -1.85 -3.30 -13.24
N LEU A 19 -1.81 -4.61 -13.01
CA LEU A 19 -2.31 -5.22 -11.77
C LEU A 19 -1.57 -4.70 -10.53
N LEU A 20 -0.24 -4.60 -10.59
CA LEU A 20 0.58 -4.05 -9.51
C LEU A 20 0.31 -2.55 -9.29
N GLU A 21 0.02 -1.80 -10.35
CA GLU A 21 -0.37 -0.41 -10.22
C GLU A 21 -1.74 -0.27 -9.51
N VAL A 22 -2.72 -1.08 -9.89
CA VAL A 22 -4.04 -1.13 -9.23
C VAL A 22 -3.87 -1.51 -7.76
N PHE A 23 -3.04 -2.51 -7.46
CA PHE A 23 -2.71 -2.89 -6.09
C PHE A 23 -2.10 -1.72 -5.29
N ARG A 24 -1.14 -1.01 -5.87
CA ARG A 24 -0.53 0.16 -5.25
C ARG A 24 -1.57 1.25 -4.97
N ARG A 25 -2.49 1.51 -5.90
CA ARG A 25 -3.59 2.47 -5.70
C ARG A 25 -4.51 2.05 -4.56
N MET A 26 -4.91 0.77 -4.50
CA MET A 26 -5.73 0.24 -3.41
C MET A 26 -5.06 0.36 -2.03
N VAL A 27 -3.76 0.04 -1.95
CA VAL A 27 -2.98 0.18 -0.71
C VAL A 27 -2.91 1.66 -0.29
N ASN A 28 -2.63 2.55 -1.22
CA ASN A 28 -2.54 3.98 -0.94
C ASN A 28 -3.86 4.55 -0.44
N GLU A 29 -4.96 4.19 -1.09
CA GLU A 29 -6.30 4.62 -0.67
C GLU A 29 -6.63 4.12 0.75
N SER A 30 -6.34 2.84 1.02
CA SER A 30 -6.48 2.26 2.36
C SER A 30 -5.62 2.97 3.41
N ILE A 31 -4.39 3.36 3.06
CA ILE A 31 -3.51 4.14 3.95
C ILE A 31 -4.09 5.53 4.23
N ARG A 32 -4.61 6.22 3.20
CA ARG A 32 -5.24 7.55 3.36
C ARG A 32 -6.43 7.47 4.32
N ILE A 33 -7.31 6.49 4.12
CA ILE A 33 -8.46 6.23 5.01
C ILE A 33 -7.98 5.93 6.44
N GLY A 34 -6.93 5.09 6.57
CA GLY A 34 -6.37 4.70 7.86
C GLY A 34 -5.72 5.85 8.63
N ILE A 35 -5.01 6.75 7.94
CA ILE A 35 -4.44 7.96 8.55
C ILE A 35 -5.56 8.93 8.96
N ALA A 36 -6.52 9.18 8.07
CA ALA A 36 -7.63 10.10 8.35
C ALA A 36 -8.48 9.67 9.56
N ASN A 37 -8.66 8.36 9.76
CA ASN A 37 -9.43 7.80 10.88
C ASN A 37 -8.55 7.35 12.06
N ASN A 38 -7.23 7.54 12.00
CA ASN A 38 -6.25 7.04 12.98
C ASN A 38 -6.42 5.54 13.32
N VAL A 39 -6.71 4.71 12.31
CA VAL A 39 -6.99 3.28 12.47
C VAL A 39 -5.75 2.46 12.16
N SER A 40 -5.43 1.50 13.03
CA SER A 40 -4.35 0.53 12.82
C SER A 40 -4.81 -0.93 13.01
N SER A 41 -6.12 -1.19 13.01
CA SER A 41 -6.69 -2.53 13.15
C SER A 41 -7.30 -3.02 11.84
N LEU A 42 -7.05 -4.29 11.52
CA LEU A 42 -7.49 -4.93 10.27
C LEU A 42 -9.01 -4.88 10.10
N ARG A 43 -9.75 -5.26 11.13
CA ARG A 43 -11.22 -5.29 11.09
C ARG A 43 -11.82 -3.91 10.79
N LYS A 44 -11.35 -2.87 11.51
CA LYS A 44 -11.88 -1.51 11.35
C LYS A 44 -11.46 -0.90 10.01
N LEU A 45 -10.23 -1.14 9.54
CA LEU A 45 -9.80 -0.65 8.23
C LEU A 45 -10.52 -1.36 7.08
N SER A 46 -10.77 -2.67 7.20
CA SER A 46 -11.54 -3.42 6.23
C SER A 46 -12.95 -2.84 6.08
N LEU A 47 -13.68 -2.66 7.18
CA LEU A 47 -15.03 -2.07 7.14
C LEU A 47 -15.08 -0.69 6.47
N LEU A 48 -14.09 0.17 6.73
CA LEU A 48 -14.02 1.52 6.16
C LEU A 48 -13.58 1.54 4.69
N SER A 49 -12.60 0.69 4.34
CA SER A 49 -11.93 0.75 3.04
C SER A 49 -12.58 -0.17 2.01
N TYR A 50 -13.20 -1.28 2.42
CA TYR A 50 -13.73 -2.30 1.50
C TYR A 50 -14.80 -1.73 0.55
N ASN A 51 -15.70 -0.89 1.06
CA ASN A 51 -16.69 -0.20 0.22
C ASN A 51 -16.05 0.76 -0.79
N ARG A 52 -14.97 1.46 -0.40
CA ARG A 52 -14.20 2.34 -1.30
C ARG A 52 -13.38 1.56 -2.32
N LEU A 53 -12.93 0.36 -1.96
CA LEU A 53 -12.18 -0.51 -2.85
C LEU A 53 -13.08 -1.34 -3.78
N ALA A 54 -14.39 -1.40 -3.52
CA ALA A 54 -15.34 -2.13 -4.35
C ALA A 54 -15.37 -1.63 -5.81
N GLN A 55 -15.06 -0.35 -6.03
CA GLN A 55 -14.97 0.28 -7.34
C GLN A 55 -13.81 -0.23 -8.22
N TYR A 56 -12.81 -0.90 -7.64
CA TYR A 56 -11.71 -1.47 -8.41
C TYR A 56 -12.15 -2.82 -8.99
N ASP A 57 -11.95 -2.98 -10.30
CA ASP A 57 -12.12 -4.23 -11.00
C ASP A 57 -10.94 -5.18 -10.68
N SER A 58 -10.98 -5.74 -9.47
CA SER A 58 -10.00 -6.72 -9.00
C SER A 58 -10.68 -7.78 -8.14
N PRO A 59 -10.14 -9.02 -8.12
CA PRO A 59 -10.64 -10.07 -7.24
C PRO A 59 -10.66 -9.65 -5.77
N SER A 60 -11.66 -10.12 -5.02
CA SER A 60 -11.86 -9.77 -3.61
C SER A 60 -10.66 -10.09 -2.72
N TYR A 61 -9.94 -11.19 -3.01
CA TYR A 61 -8.70 -11.55 -2.30
C TYR A 61 -7.63 -10.45 -2.41
N TYR A 62 -7.48 -9.86 -3.60
CA TYR A 62 -6.49 -8.81 -3.85
C TYR A 62 -6.80 -7.53 -3.05
N LYS A 63 -8.09 -7.20 -2.92
CA LYS A 63 -8.58 -6.09 -2.09
C LYS A 63 -8.24 -6.30 -0.61
N LEU A 64 -8.47 -7.51 -0.09
CA LEU A 64 -8.13 -7.85 1.30
C LEU A 64 -6.62 -7.85 1.55
N CYS A 65 -5.82 -8.34 0.60
CA CYS A 65 -4.35 -8.27 0.67
C CYS A 65 -3.85 -6.82 0.72
N ALA A 66 -4.45 -5.93 -0.08
CA ALA A 66 -4.10 -4.51 -0.06
C ALA A 66 -4.42 -3.87 1.29
N ILE A 67 -5.59 -4.16 1.88
CA ILE A 67 -5.97 -3.68 3.20
C ILE A 67 -5.03 -4.22 4.29
N SER A 68 -4.71 -5.50 4.25
CA SER A 68 -3.77 -6.13 5.20
C SER A 68 -2.38 -5.49 5.13
N ARG A 69 -1.89 -5.22 3.91
CA ARG A 69 -0.62 -4.52 3.72
C ARG A 69 -0.67 -3.10 4.27
N ALA A 70 -1.76 -2.36 4.03
CA ALA A 70 -1.94 -1.01 4.55
C ALA A 70 -1.93 -0.99 6.10
N VAL A 71 -2.61 -1.93 6.75
CA VAL A 71 -2.58 -2.05 8.22
C VAL A 71 -1.17 -2.29 8.74
N GLY A 72 -0.39 -3.18 8.11
CA GLY A 72 0.99 -3.42 8.51
C GLY A 72 1.84 -2.14 8.46
N ILE A 73 1.68 -1.34 7.39
CA ILE A 73 2.38 -0.05 7.23
C ILE A 73 1.94 0.93 8.32
N LEU A 74 0.65 1.04 8.61
CA LEU A 74 0.11 1.93 9.65
C LEU A 74 0.56 1.52 11.06
N ALA A 75 0.61 0.21 11.35
CA ALA A 75 1.09 -0.31 12.63
C ALA A 75 2.60 -0.04 12.81
N ALA A 76 3.40 -0.29 11.77
CA ALA A 76 4.82 0.04 11.77
C ALA A 76 5.03 1.56 11.96
N ARG A 77 4.23 2.39 11.28
CA ARG A 77 4.22 3.84 11.44
C ARG A 77 3.97 4.25 12.89
N LYS A 78 2.90 3.73 13.50
CA LYS A 78 2.55 4.02 14.91
C LYS A 78 3.67 3.63 15.87
N LYS A 79 4.34 2.50 15.61
CA LYS A 79 5.52 2.05 16.37
C LYS A 79 6.71 3.00 16.21
N SER A 80 6.99 3.48 15.00
CA SER A 80 8.07 4.43 14.73
C SER A 80 7.82 5.80 15.36
N VAL A 81 6.58 6.32 15.25
CA VAL A 81 6.19 7.58 15.92
C VAL A 81 6.36 7.45 17.44
N ARG A 82 5.92 6.35 18.05
CA ARG A 82 6.09 6.11 19.49
C ARG A 82 7.56 6.10 19.93
N ARG A 83 8.48 5.72 19.04
CA ARG A 83 9.93 5.69 19.29
C ARG A 83 10.62 7.03 19.00
N GLY A 84 9.88 8.07 18.62
CA GLY A 84 10.44 9.40 18.34
C GLY A 84 11.09 9.53 16.95
N TYR A 85 10.94 8.54 16.07
CA TYR A 85 11.49 8.66 14.71
C TYR A 85 10.65 9.64 13.88
N ALA A 86 11.32 10.48 13.07
CA ALA A 86 10.69 11.33 12.09
C ALA A 86 10.00 10.46 11.02
N VAL A 87 8.67 10.36 11.09
CA VAL A 87 7.88 9.56 10.17
C VAL A 87 7.42 10.44 9.02
N LYS A 88 7.98 10.21 7.82
CA LYS A 88 7.48 10.79 6.57
C LYS A 88 6.04 10.35 6.31
N THR A 89 5.19 11.25 5.86
CA THR A 89 3.82 10.93 5.43
C THR A 89 3.87 9.94 4.27
N PRO A 90 3.30 8.73 4.39
CA PRO A 90 3.28 7.79 3.30
C PRO A 90 2.47 8.37 2.14
N TYR A 91 3.08 8.45 0.96
CA TYR A 91 2.45 8.76 -0.32
C TYR A 91 1.97 10.20 -0.56
N HIS A 92 2.75 11.19 -0.13
CA HIS A 92 2.73 12.54 -0.73
C HIS A 92 4.10 13.00 -1.25
N ALA A 93 4.97 12.04 -1.61
CA ALA A 93 6.17 12.35 -2.40
C ALA A 93 5.72 12.57 -3.86
N THR A 94 5.28 13.80 -4.13
CA THR A 94 5.35 14.50 -5.42
C THR A 94 5.53 13.62 -6.66
N ALA A 95 4.44 13.44 -7.39
CA ALA A 95 4.49 13.23 -8.83
C ALA A 95 5.16 14.44 -9.49
N SER A 96 6.49 14.44 -9.58
CA SER A 96 7.26 15.28 -10.50
C SER A 96 8.73 14.86 -10.50
N ARG A 97 9.03 13.70 -11.06
CA ARG A 97 10.31 13.53 -11.76
C ARG A 97 9.95 13.34 -13.22
N ARG A 98 9.78 14.48 -13.92
CA ARG A 98 9.76 14.50 -15.38
C ARG A 98 11.01 13.74 -15.82
N ARG A 99 10.81 12.67 -16.57
CA ARG A 99 11.84 12.10 -17.43
C ARG A 99 11.93 13.06 -18.61
N THR A 100 12.68 14.13 -18.44
CA THR A 100 13.43 14.76 -19.52
C THR A 100 14.85 14.41 -19.19
N ASP A 101 15.46 13.52 -19.97
CA ASP A 101 16.89 13.49 -20.27
C ASP A 101 17.11 12.40 -21.33
N ASN A 102 17.49 12.89 -22.51
CA ASN A 102 17.94 12.25 -23.76
C ASN A 102 16.93 11.46 -24.61
#